data_AF-A0A3C2A467-F1
#
_entry.id   AF-A0A3C2A467-F1
#
_cell.length_a   1.000
_cell.length_b   1.000
_cell.length_c   1.000
_cell.angle_alpha   90.00
_cell.angle_beta   90.00
_cell.angle_gamma   90.00
#
_symmetry.space_group_name_H-M   'P 1'
#
loop_
_entity.id
_entity.type
_entity.pdbx_description
1 polymer ?
#
loop_
_entity_poly.entity_id
_entity_poly.type
_entity_poly.pdbx_seq_one_letter_code
_entity_poly.pdbx_strand_id
1 'polypeptide(L)'
;MEADLREQPAYLIYTSGSTGKPKGVMITHRNVVAFLNWAQQEFKETPYSVMFAATSYCFDLSIFEMFLPLLQGKPIRVLDNALHIPEYLGQESNIFINTVPSVVRTLLDEGVAWDRVVALNMAGEPVPHIFRDQLDYERMEVRNLYGPSEDTTYSTFYRFRADGRTDVPIGVAVGDTHAYVMDRHQKLVPIGVEGEICLSGESIAQGYLV
;
A
#
# COMPACT_ATOMS: atom_id res chain seq x y z
N MET A 1 32.97 0.04 -17.21
CA MET A 1 31.87 0.91 -16.78
C MET A 1 30.98 0.06 -15.91
N GLU A 2 31.03 0.24 -14.59
CA GLU A 2 30.17 -0.50 -13.66
C GLU A 2 28.71 -0.17 -13.99
N ALA A 3 27.86 -1.19 -14.05
CA ALA A 3 26.43 -1.00 -14.28
C ALA A 3 25.84 -0.24 -13.09
N ASP A 4 25.06 0.80 -13.36
CA ASP A 4 24.38 1.58 -12.32
C ASP A 4 23.44 0.67 -11.51
N LEU A 5 23.75 0.46 -10.24
CA LEU A 5 22.97 -0.40 -9.33
C LEU A 5 21.50 0.02 -9.25
N ARG A 6 21.20 1.31 -9.46
CA ARG A 6 19.83 1.84 -9.40
C ARG A 6 18.92 1.26 -10.48
N GLU A 7 19.48 1.00 -11.66
CA GLU A 7 18.74 0.49 -12.82
C GLU A 7 18.74 -1.04 -12.87
N GLN A 8 19.32 -1.71 -11.87
CA GLN A 8 19.27 -3.17 -11.76
C GLN A 8 17.96 -3.63 -11.08
N PRO A 9 17.41 -4.80 -11.47
CA PRO A 9 16.25 -5.37 -10.80
C PRO A 9 16.52 -5.60 -9.31
N ALA A 10 15.66 -5.03 -8.46
CA ALA A 10 15.61 -5.29 -7.02
C ALA A 10 14.80 -6.55 -6.72
N TYR A 11 13.65 -6.73 -7.38
CA TYR A 11 12.82 -7.92 -7.25
C TYR A 11 11.96 -8.20 -8.48
N LEU A 12 11.46 -9.43 -8.54
CA LEU A 12 10.43 -9.87 -9.48
C LEU A 12 9.28 -10.47 -8.69
N ILE A 13 8.09 -9.89 -8.82
CA ILE A 13 6.86 -10.45 -8.28
C ILE A 13 6.00 -10.95 -9.44
N TYR A 14 5.59 -12.21 -9.36
CA TYR A 14 4.82 -12.85 -10.42
C TYR A 14 3.32 -12.63 -10.20
N THR A 15 2.65 -12.12 -11.23
CA THR A 15 1.20 -11.93 -11.24
C THR A 15 0.52 -12.91 -12.20
N SER A 16 -0.78 -13.09 -12.04
CA SER A 16 -1.57 -13.95 -12.92
C SER A 16 -1.62 -13.35 -14.33
N GLY A 17 -1.05 -14.07 -15.30
CA GLY A 17 -1.14 -13.67 -16.71
C GLY A 17 -2.46 -14.09 -17.32
N SER A 18 -3.09 -13.20 -18.08
CA SER A 18 -4.31 -13.48 -18.86
C SER A 18 -4.15 -14.61 -19.89
N THR A 19 -2.91 -14.96 -20.24
CA THR A 19 -2.55 -16.06 -21.16
C THR A 19 -2.34 -17.40 -20.45
N GLY A 20 -2.53 -17.47 -19.12
CA GLY A 20 -2.27 -18.65 -18.29
C GLY A 20 -0.80 -18.87 -17.92
N LYS A 21 0.12 -18.04 -18.43
CA LYS A 21 1.52 -18.00 -18.01
C LYS A 21 1.76 -16.82 -17.07
N PRO A 22 2.30 -17.05 -15.85
CA PRO A 22 2.65 -15.95 -14.95
C PRO A 22 3.63 -14.98 -15.61
N LYS A 23 3.49 -13.68 -15.31
CA LYS A 23 4.41 -12.63 -15.76
C LYS A 23 5.11 -12.06 -14.54
N GLY A 24 6.44 -11.97 -14.58
CA GLY A 24 7.22 -11.35 -13.51
C GLY A 24 7.28 -9.84 -13.71
N VAL A 25 6.70 -9.06 -12.81
CA VAL A 25 6.86 -7.60 -12.81
C VAL A 25 8.27 -7.28 -12.32
N MET A 26 9.08 -6.66 -13.17
CA MET A 26 10.48 -6.35 -12.88
C MET A 26 10.61 -4.96 -12.28
N ILE A 27 10.91 -4.90 -10.99
CA ILE A 27 11.06 -3.66 -10.23
C ILE A 27 12.54 -3.41 -9.97
N THR A 28 13.01 -2.21 -10.30
CA THR A 28 14.41 -1.81 -10.12
C THR A 28 14.65 -1.19 -8.74
N HIS A 29 15.90 -1.11 -8.32
CA HIS A 29 16.26 -0.39 -7.10
C HIS A 29 15.80 1.07 -7.12
N ARG A 30 15.84 1.74 -8.27
CA ARG A 30 15.33 3.11 -8.43
C ARG A 30 13.85 3.20 -8.11
N ASN A 31 13.04 2.27 -8.64
CA ASN A 31 11.61 2.25 -8.37
C ASN A 31 11.32 2.08 -6.87
N VAL A 32 11.99 1.12 -6.21
CA VAL A 32 11.83 0.88 -4.77
C VAL A 32 12.23 2.10 -3.95
N VAL A 33 13.34 2.75 -4.30
CA VAL A 33 13.81 3.96 -3.59
C VAL A 33 12.85 5.12 -3.77
N ALA A 34 12.29 5.34 -4.97
CA ALA A 34 11.29 6.37 -5.20
C ALA A 34 10.05 6.16 -4.32
N PHE A 35 9.53 4.93 -4.30
CA PHE A 35 8.42 4.53 -3.42
C PHE A 35 8.74 4.75 -1.93
N LEU A 36 9.88 4.25 -1.45
CA LEU A 36 10.26 4.35 -0.04
C LEU A 36 10.60 5.76 0.40
N ASN A 37 11.09 6.62 -0.50
CA ASN A 37 11.29 8.05 -0.21
C ASN A 37 9.95 8.73 0.10
N TRP A 38 8.92 8.48 -0.71
CA TRP A 38 7.58 8.98 -0.40
C TRP A 38 7.08 8.41 0.93
N ALA A 39 7.18 7.09 1.14
CA ALA A 39 6.70 6.45 2.36
C ALA A 39 7.39 7.03 3.61
N GLN A 40 8.71 7.24 3.57
CA GLN A 40 9.44 7.81 4.70
C GLN A 40 8.94 9.22 5.05
N GLN A 41 8.62 10.05 4.06
CA GLN A 41 8.07 11.40 4.30
C GLN A 41 6.61 11.36 4.78
N GLU A 42 5.78 10.54 4.13
CA GLU A 42 4.36 10.38 4.44
C GLU A 42 4.12 9.88 5.87
N PHE A 43 4.93 8.91 6.31
CA PHE A 43 4.82 8.26 7.62
C PHE A 43 5.88 8.75 8.62
N LYS A 44 6.49 9.92 8.37
CA LYS A 44 7.55 10.47 9.24
C LYS A 44 7.07 10.75 10.67
N GLU A 45 5.87 11.30 10.79
CA GLU A 45 5.29 11.72 12.06
C GLU A 45 4.34 10.65 12.66
N THR A 46 4.16 9.51 11.97
CA THR A 46 3.32 8.42 12.46
C THR A 46 3.94 7.83 13.73
N PRO A 47 3.25 7.86 14.89
CA PRO A 47 3.86 7.59 16.19
C PRO A 47 3.94 6.08 16.52
N TYR A 48 4.26 5.23 15.52
CA TYR A 48 4.31 3.78 15.71
C TYR A 48 5.64 3.31 16.33
N SER A 49 5.58 2.23 17.10
CA SER A 49 6.73 1.58 17.75
C SER A 49 7.08 0.23 17.13
N VAL A 50 6.14 -0.40 16.41
CA VAL A 50 6.36 -1.69 15.75
C VAL A 50 5.46 -1.81 14.52
N MET A 51 6.02 -2.35 13.44
CA MET A 51 5.25 -2.75 12.26
C MET A 51 4.89 -4.23 12.33
N PHE A 52 3.62 -4.57 12.11
CA PHE A 52 3.21 -5.97 11.93
C PHE A 52 3.37 -6.31 10.45
N ALA A 53 4.36 -7.14 10.15
CA ALA A 53 4.60 -7.66 8.81
C ALA A 53 3.95 -9.05 8.71
N ALA A 54 2.79 -9.10 8.08
CA ALA A 54 1.97 -10.31 7.99
C ALA A 54 1.65 -10.70 6.54
N THR A 55 2.02 -9.85 5.57
CA THR A 55 1.84 -10.11 4.16
C THR A 55 2.92 -11.05 3.64
N SER A 56 2.53 -12.05 2.85
CA SER A 56 3.47 -12.93 2.17
C SER A 56 4.46 -12.12 1.33
N TYR A 57 5.74 -12.50 1.35
CA TYR A 57 6.79 -11.87 0.54
C TYR A 57 6.59 -12.05 -0.97
N CYS A 58 5.61 -12.86 -1.39
CA CYS A 58 5.17 -12.95 -2.79
C CYS A 58 4.23 -11.81 -3.21
N PHE A 59 3.81 -10.94 -2.29
CA PHE A 59 3.03 -9.73 -2.56
C PHE A 59 3.85 -8.49 -2.21
N ASP A 60 3.74 -7.45 -3.01
CA ASP A 60 4.53 -6.22 -2.92
C ASP A 60 4.20 -5.35 -1.71
N LEU A 61 3.02 -5.50 -1.09
CA LEU A 61 2.71 -4.94 0.23
C LEU A 61 3.80 -5.29 1.27
N SER A 62 4.42 -6.46 1.16
CA SER A 62 5.53 -6.87 2.03
C SER A 62 6.76 -5.96 1.92
N ILE A 63 6.99 -5.31 0.78
CA ILE A 63 8.09 -4.35 0.59
C ILE A 63 7.90 -3.15 1.52
N PHE A 64 6.68 -2.62 1.64
CA PHE A 64 6.36 -1.57 2.61
C PHE A 64 6.60 -2.07 4.04
N GLU A 65 6.06 -3.26 4.35
CA GLU A 65 6.13 -3.87 5.69
C GLU A 65 7.56 -4.12 6.19
N MET A 66 8.46 -4.43 5.28
CA MET A 66 9.86 -4.70 5.61
C MET A 66 10.71 -3.44 5.60
N PHE A 67 10.63 -2.61 4.55
CA PHE A 67 11.64 -1.58 4.32
C PHE A 67 11.33 -0.22 4.96
N LEU A 68 10.07 0.19 5.06
CA LEU A 68 9.73 1.43 5.78
C LEU A 68 10.23 1.42 7.24
N PRO A 69 9.92 0.40 8.06
CA PRO A 69 10.37 0.39 9.45
C PRO A 69 11.90 0.32 9.57
N LEU A 70 12.59 -0.42 8.69
CA LEU A 70 14.06 -0.45 8.68
C LEU A 70 14.66 0.93 8.38
N LEU A 71 14.09 1.68 7.45
CA LEU A 71 14.52 3.05 7.14
C LEU A 71 14.27 4.04 8.28
N GLN A 72 13.34 3.73 9.19
CA GLN A 72 13.02 4.54 10.37
C GLN A 72 13.64 4.00 11.66
N GLY A 73 14.44 2.92 11.60
CA GLY A 73 15.03 2.27 12.76
C GLY A 73 14.00 1.62 13.70
N LYS A 74 12.86 1.18 13.17
CA LYS A 74 11.74 0.60 13.91
C LYS A 74 11.74 -0.93 13.84
N PRO A 75 11.33 -1.61 14.92
CA PRO A 75 11.11 -3.05 14.94
C PRO A 75 10.04 -3.53 13.95
N ILE A 76 10.20 -4.77 13.50
CA ILE A 76 9.23 -5.52 12.69
C ILE A 76 8.83 -6.77 13.46
N ARG A 77 7.54 -7.00 13.62
CA ARG A 77 6.97 -8.27 14.06
C ARG A 77 6.52 -9.05 12.84
N VAL A 78 7.28 -10.09 12.50
CA VAL A 78 6.93 -11.02 11.41
C VAL A 78 5.90 -12.02 11.92
N LEU A 79 4.78 -12.11 11.22
CA LEU A 79 3.67 -13.03 11.51
C LEU A 79 3.53 -14.03 10.35
N ASP A 80 3.03 -15.23 10.64
CA ASP A 80 2.81 -16.25 9.60
C ASP A 80 1.76 -15.80 8.56
N ASN A 81 0.72 -15.10 9.04
CA ASN A 81 -0.28 -14.41 8.21
C ASN A 81 -1.08 -13.42 9.07
N ALA A 82 -1.91 -12.61 8.44
CA ALA A 82 -2.64 -11.55 9.10
C ALA A 82 -3.73 -12.02 10.10
N LEU A 83 -4.15 -13.29 10.08
CA LEU A 83 -5.08 -13.84 11.08
C LEU A 83 -4.42 -14.02 12.46
N HIS A 84 -3.08 -13.97 12.54
CA HIS A 84 -2.35 -14.01 13.81
C HIS A 84 -2.23 -12.63 14.47
N ILE A 85 -2.68 -11.54 13.83
CA ILE A 85 -2.63 -10.19 14.41
C ILE A 85 -3.24 -10.13 15.83
N PRO A 86 -4.43 -10.70 16.11
CA PRO A 86 -5.05 -10.64 17.43
C PRO A 86 -4.19 -11.20 18.57
N GLU A 87 -3.37 -12.22 18.29
CA GLU A 87 -2.51 -12.88 19.28
C GLU A 87 -1.46 -11.93 19.89
N TYR A 88 -1.08 -10.89 19.14
CA TYR A 88 0.01 -9.97 19.49
C TYR A 88 -0.45 -8.56 19.84
N LEU A 89 -1.70 -8.18 19.55
CA LEU A 89 -2.22 -6.86 19.91
C LEU A 89 -2.10 -6.56 21.41
N GLY A 90 -2.31 -7.57 22.27
CA GLY A 90 -2.17 -7.44 23.72
C GLY A 90 -0.72 -7.33 24.24
N GLN A 91 0.28 -7.59 23.38
CA GLN A 91 1.69 -7.67 23.77
C GLN A 91 2.49 -6.41 23.44
N GLU A 92 2.03 -5.63 22.46
CA GLU A 92 2.73 -4.45 21.95
C GLU A 92 1.81 -3.23 21.94
N SER A 93 2.36 -2.03 21.76
CA SER A 93 1.61 -0.78 21.68
C SER A 93 2.16 0.10 20.55
N ASN A 94 1.36 1.07 20.11
CA ASN A 94 1.67 1.91 18.96
C ASN A 94 1.95 1.06 17.72
N ILE A 95 1.02 0.17 17.40
CA ILE A 95 1.16 -0.80 16.32
C ILE A 95 0.79 -0.15 14.99
N PHE A 96 1.58 -0.43 13.96
CA PHE A 96 1.26 -0.11 12.57
C PHE A 96 0.95 -1.40 11.81
N ILE A 97 -0.28 -1.48 11.29
CA ILE A 97 -0.77 -2.57 10.45
C ILE A 97 -0.87 -2.11 8.99
N ASN A 98 -0.35 -2.93 8.09
CA ASN A 98 -0.52 -2.80 6.64
C ASN A 98 -1.15 -4.10 6.12
N THR A 99 -2.30 -4.04 5.46
CA THR A 99 -3.06 -5.24 5.10
C THR A 99 -4.09 -4.95 4.00
N VAL A 100 -4.90 -5.95 3.65
CA VAL A 100 -6.05 -5.83 2.74
C VAL A 100 -7.36 -5.56 3.51
N PRO A 101 -8.35 -4.87 2.92
CA PRO A 101 -9.66 -4.62 3.54
C PRO A 101 -10.40 -5.86 4.05
N SER A 102 -10.29 -7.00 3.36
CA SER A 102 -10.92 -8.25 3.77
C SER A 102 -10.43 -8.75 5.13
N VAL A 103 -9.13 -8.61 5.43
CA VAL A 103 -8.57 -8.91 6.76
C VAL A 103 -9.12 -7.94 7.81
N VAL A 104 -9.17 -6.64 7.51
CA VAL A 104 -9.73 -5.65 8.45
C VAL A 104 -11.18 -5.98 8.79
N ARG A 105 -11.97 -6.41 7.80
CA ARG A 105 -13.35 -6.86 8.02
C ARG A 105 -13.40 -8.05 8.98
N THR A 106 -12.59 -9.09 8.74
CA THR A 106 -12.52 -10.25 9.64
C THR A 106 -12.19 -9.84 11.07
N LEU A 107 -11.18 -9.00 11.27
CA LEU A 107 -10.78 -8.54 12.60
C LEU A 107 -11.87 -7.69 13.28
N LEU A 108 -12.58 -6.85 12.54
CA LEU A 108 -13.73 -6.09 13.05
C LEU A 108 -14.90 -7.01 13.45
N ASP A 109 -15.22 -7.99 12.61
CA ASP A 109 -16.32 -8.94 12.85
C ASP A 109 -16.02 -9.86 14.06
N GLU A 110 -14.74 -10.15 14.32
CA GLU A 110 -14.27 -10.89 15.50
C GLU A 110 -14.21 -10.03 16.78
N GLY A 111 -14.50 -8.73 16.70
CA GLY A 111 -14.50 -7.83 17.86
C GLY A 111 -13.11 -7.53 18.40
N VAL A 112 -12.08 -7.61 17.55
CA VAL A 112 -10.69 -7.31 17.91
C VAL A 112 -10.57 -5.86 18.39
N ALA A 113 -9.87 -5.65 19.50
CA ALA A 113 -9.64 -4.31 20.05
C ALA A 113 -8.51 -3.59 19.28
N TRP A 114 -8.80 -2.39 18.77
CA TRP A 114 -7.87 -1.58 17.98
C TRP A 114 -7.16 -0.49 18.81
N ASP A 115 -7.34 -0.47 20.14
CA ASP A 115 -6.88 0.58 21.07
C ASP A 115 -5.36 0.80 21.05
N ARG A 116 -4.60 -0.19 20.59
CA ARG A 116 -3.14 -0.15 20.51
C ARG A 116 -2.60 0.06 19.09
N VAL A 117 -3.48 0.09 18.09
CA VAL A 117 -3.15 0.41 16.70
C VAL A 117 -3.20 1.92 16.54
N VAL A 118 -2.11 2.49 16.03
CA VAL A 118 -1.97 3.94 15.77
C VAL A 118 -1.96 4.26 14.28
N ALA A 119 -1.72 3.27 13.43
CA ALA A 119 -1.83 3.41 11.99
C ALA A 119 -2.33 2.12 11.34
N LEU A 120 -3.24 2.27 10.37
CA LEU A 120 -3.81 1.20 9.57
C LEU A 120 -3.79 1.61 8.10
N ASN A 121 -3.04 0.85 7.30
CA ASN A 121 -3.01 0.94 5.86
C ASN A 121 -3.79 -0.22 5.25
N MET A 122 -4.69 0.11 4.32
CA MET A 122 -5.43 -0.86 3.52
C MET A 122 -5.09 -0.70 2.05
N ALA A 123 -4.83 -1.80 1.35
CA ALA A 123 -4.57 -1.79 -0.08
C ALA A 123 -5.04 -3.07 -0.79
N GLY A 124 -5.01 -3.07 -2.12
CA GLY A 124 -5.26 -4.27 -2.93
C GLY A 124 -6.74 -4.63 -3.16
N GLU A 125 -7.67 -4.05 -2.40
CA GLU A 125 -9.12 -4.24 -2.59
C GLU A 125 -9.87 -2.91 -2.38
N PRO A 126 -11.10 -2.76 -2.92
CA PRO A 126 -11.94 -1.62 -2.58
C PRO A 126 -12.25 -1.56 -1.09
N VAL A 127 -11.98 -0.41 -0.46
CA VAL A 127 -12.27 -0.20 0.97
C VAL A 127 -13.79 0.04 1.16
N PRO A 128 -14.49 -0.78 1.96
CA PRO A 128 -15.91 -0.59 2.21
C PRO A 128 -16.23 0.72 2.92
N HIS A 129 -17.26 1.44 2.46
CA HIS A 129 -17.69 2.71 3.08
C HIS A 129 -18.00 2.59 4.58
N ILE A 130 -18.56 1.45 5.01
CA ILE A 130 -18.91 1.19 6.41
C ILE A 130 -17.71 1.23 7.35
N PHE A 131 -16.47 1.11 6.84
CA PHE A 131 -15.27 1.29 7.66
C PHE A 131 -15.12 2.72 8.20
N ARG A 132 -15.77 3.72 7.59
CA ARG A 132 -15.84 5.08 8.16
C ARG A 132 -16.59 5.11 9.50
N ASP A 133 -17.53 4.20 9.71
CA ASP A 133 -18.30 4.15 10.96
C ASP A 133 -17.69 3.17 11.97
N GLN A 134 -16.89 2.20 11.50
CA GLN A 134 -16.31 1.13 12.32
C GLN A 134 -14.89 1.43 12.82
N LEU A 135 -14.15 2.32 12.14
CA LEU A 135 -12.77 2.66 12.48
C LEU A 135 -12.69 4.07 13.11
N ASP A 136 -12.00 4.16 14.24
CA ASP A 136 -11.71 5.42 14.92
C ASP A 136 -10.49 6.12 14.27
N TYR A 137 -10.74 6.79 13.13
CA TYR A 137 -9.72 7.54 12.39
C TYR A 137 -9.40 8.93 12.98
N GLU A 138 -10.01 9.30 14.12
CA GLU A 138 -9.57 10.45 14.91
C GLU A 138 -8.42 10.08 15.84
N ARG A 139 -8.40 8.83 16.34
CA ARG A 139 -7.34 8.31 17.21
C ARG A 139 -6.22 7.61 16.46
N MET A 140 -6.52 6.91 15.36
CA MET A 140 -5.53 6.20 14.54
C MET A 140 -5.46 6.76 13.13
N GLU A 141 -4.29 6.75 12.52
CA GLU A 141 -4.16 7.13 11.12
C GLU A 141 -4.67 6.00 10.21
N VAL A 142 -5.80 6.21 9.51
CA VAL A 142 -6.37 5.22 8.58
C VAL A 142 -6.18 5.68 7.14
N ARG A 143 -5.60 4.80 6.30
CA ARG A 143 -5.34 5.10 4.88
C ARG A 143 -5.88 4.02 3.96
N ASN A 144 -6.47 4.45 2.85
CA ASN A 144 -6.69 3.62 1.67
C ASN A 144 -5.57 3.90 0.67
N LEU A 145 -4.83 2.87 0.27
CA LEU A 145 -3.76 2.94 -0.70
C LEU A 145 -4.10 2.10 -1.92
N TYR A 146 -3.70 2.57 -3.09
CA TYR A 146 -3.96 1.91 -4.35
C TYR A 146 -2.69 1.94 -5.19
N GLY A 147 -2.37 0.82 -5.81
CA GLY A 147 -1.31 0.72 -6.81
C GLY A 147 -1.27 -0.69 -7.39
N PRO A 148 -1.01 -0.84 -8.69
CA PRO A 148 -0.64 -2.12 -9.26
C PRO A 148 0.83 -2.43 -8.94
N SER A 149 1.22 -3.71 -9.01
CA SER A 149 2.63 -4.09 -8.85
C SER A 149 3.53 -3.42 -9.88
N GLU A 150 3.00 -3.13 -11.06
CA GLU A 150 3.65 -2.43 -12.17
C GLU A 150 4.03 -0.97 -11.88
N ASP A 151 3.53 -0.36 -10.80
CA ASP A 151 3.92 0.98 -10.34
C ASP A 151 4.44 0.94 -8.88
N THR A 152 5.05 -0.18 -8.50
CA THR A 152 5.76 -0.37 -7.22
C THR A 152 4.90 -0.15 -5.98
N THR A 153 4.04 -1.13 -5.68
CA THR A 153 3.24 -1.22 -4.45
C THR A 153 2.09 -0.21 -4.36
N TYR A 154 2.39 1.09 -4.23
CA TYR A 154 1.37 2.15 -4.09
C TYR A 154 1.62 3.29 -5.07
N SER A 155 0.54 3.72 -5.73
CA SER A 155 0.50 4.80 -6.72
C SER A 155 -0.31 5.99 -6.25
N THR A 156 -1.37 5.74 -5.47
CA THR A 156 -2.21 6.78 -4.87
C THR A 156 -2.59 6.42 -3.43
N PHE A 157 -2.96 7.43 -2.64
CA PHE A 157 -3.45 7.23 -1.29
C PHE A 157 -4.50 8.25 -0.88
N TYR A 158 -5.39 7.83 0.01
CA TYR A 158 -6.37 8.66 0.69
C TYR A 158 -6.27 8.46 2.21
N ARG A 159 -6.14 9.56 2.95
CA ARG A 159 -6.26 9.56 4.42
C ARG A 159 -7.71 9.76 4.81
N PHE A 160 -8.23 8.90 5.68
CA PHE A 160 -9.56 9.06 6.26
C PHE A 160 -9.62 10.37 7.05
N ARG A 161 -10.75 11.07 6.92
CA ARG A 161 -11.02 12.35 7.57
C ARG A 161 -12.51 12.62 7.56
N ALA A 162 -12.97 13.48 8.47
CA ALA A 162 -14.34 13.97 8.51
C ALA A 162 -14.59 15.00 7.40
N ASP A 163 -14.64 14.54 6.14
CA ASP A 163 -14.85 15.38 4.95
C ASP A 163 -16.25 15.24 4.34
N GLY A 164 -17.18 14.62 5.06
CA GLY A 164 -18.58 14.46 4.63
C GLY A 164 -18.78 13.48 3.47
N ARG A 165 -17.74 12.74 3.07
CA ARG A 165 -17.83 11.72 2.01
C ARG A 165 -18.45 10.43 2.53
N THR A 166 -19.28 9.80 1.70
CA THR A 166 -19.79 8.46 1.94
C THR A 166 -18.89 7.38 1.34
N ASP A 167 -18.18 7.67 0.25
CA ASP A 167 -17.24 6.75 -0.38
C ASP A 167 -15.81 6.86 0.20
N VAL A 168 -14.98 5.87 -0.09
CA VAL A 168 -13.55 5.88 0.24
C VAL A 168 -12.76 5.91 -1.07
N PRO A 169 -12.29 7.09 -1.53
CA PRO A 169 -11.57 7.19 -2.79
C PRO A 169 -10.16 6.58 -2.67
N ILE A 170 -9.54 6.29 -3.82
CA ILE A 170 -8.11 5.92 -3.89
C ILE A 170 -7.18 7.14 -3.72
N GLY A 171 -7.75 8.35 -3.76
CA GLY A 171 -7.10 9.58 -3.33
C GLY A 171 -6.19 10.24 -4.36
N VAL A 172 -5.00 10.65 -3.93
CA VAL A 172 -4.04 11.44 -4.72
C VAL A 172 -2.75 10.67 -4.95
N ALA A 173 -2.01 11.02 -6.01
CA ALA A 173 -0.78 10.33 -6.36
C ALA A 173 0.30 10.44 -5.27
N VAL A 174 1.12 9.39 -5.14
CA VAL A 174 2.26 9.32 -4.22
C VAL A 174 3.53 9.83 -4.89
N GLY A 175 4.45 10.41 -4.12
CA GLY A 175 5.79 10.79 -4.59
C GLY A 175 5.79 11.49 -5.95
N ASP A 176 6.59 10.94 -6.88
CA ASP A 176 6.70 11.39 -8.27
C ASP A 176 5.74 10.65 -9.23
N THR A 177 4.76 9.93 -8.71
CA THR A 177 3.70 9.32 -9.53
C THR A 177 2.75 10.41 -10.02
N HIS A 178 2.34 10.30 -11.28
CA HIS A 178 1.25 11.04 -11.88
C HIS A 178 0.15 10.08 -12.30
N ALA A 179 -1.07 10.36 -11.83
CA ALA A 179 -2.27 9.61 -12.18
C ALA A 179 -3.15 10.43 -13.13
N TYR A 180 -3.54 9.80 -14.24
CA TYR A 180 -4.41 10.38 -15.26
C TYR A 180 -5.67 9.53 -15.41
N VAL A 181 -6.78 10.18 -15.78
CA VAL A 181 -7.99 9.48 -16.20
C VAL A 181 -8.20 9.77 -17.68
N MET A 182 -8.16 8.72 -18.51
CA MET A 182 -8.15 8.83 -19.97
C MET A 182 -9.35 8.15 -20.63
N ASP A 183 -9.77 8.67 -21.77
CA ASP A 183 -10.73 7.99 -22.65
C ASP A 183 -10.05 6.93 -23.53
N ARG A 184 -10.86 6.18 -24.30
CA ARG A 184 -10.38 5.16 -25.25
C ARG A 184 -9.47 5.70 -26.38
N HIS A 185 -9.37 7.01 -26.53
CA HIS A 185 -8.52 7.69 -27.50
C HIS A 185 -7.26 8.28 -26.84
N GLN A 186 -6.96 7.89 -25.59
CA GLN A 186 -5.83 8.36 -24.78
C GLN A 186 -5.85 9.88 -24.55
N LYS A 187 -7.05 10.47 -24.43
CA LYS A 187 -7.23 11.88 -24.05
C LYS A 187 -7.72 11.99 -22.62
N LEU A 188 -7.28 13.02 -21.91
CA LEU A 188 -7.76 13.31 -20.56
C LEU A 188 -9.27 13.56 -20.57
N VAL A 189 -9.97 12.94 -19.63
CA VAL A 189 -11.40 13.17 -19.42
C VAL A 189 -11.65 14.35 -18.46
N PRO A 190 -12.79 15.05 -18.57
CA PRO A 190 -13.18 16.07 -17.61
C PRO A 190 -13.42 15.51 -16.20
N ILE A 191 -13.38 16.37 -15.19
CA ILE A 191 -13.71 16.01 -13.79
C ILE A 191 -15.14 15.43 -13.73
N GLY A 192 -15.26 14.28 -13.07
CA GLY A 192 -16.54 13.58 -12.88
C GLY A 192 -16.94 12.65 -14.02
N VAL A 193 -16.13 12.55 -15.09
CA VAL A 193 -16.33 11.60 -16.18
C VAL A 193 -15.46 10.36 -15.94
N GLU A 194 -16.04 9.18 -16.11
CA GLU A 194 -15.34 7.90 -15.97
C GLU A 194 -14.35 7.69 -17.12
N GLY A 195 -13.21 7.05 -16.82
CA GLY A 195 -12.19 6.68 -17.79
C GLY A 195 -11.18 5.68 -17.20
N GLU A 196 -10.19 5.31 -18.00
CA GLU A 196 -9.11 4.41 -17.60
C GLU A 196 -8.03 5.15 -16.80
N ILE A 197 -7.56 4.54 -15.71
CA ILE A 197 -6.46 5.08 -14.91
C ILE A 197 -5.14 4.76 -15.60
N CYS A 198 -4.39 5.79 -15.95
CA CYS A 198 -3.03 5.68 -16.48
C CYS A 198 -2.03 6.27 -15.49
N LEU A 199 -0.92 5.57 -15.26
CA LEU A 199 0.11 5.95 -14.30
C LEU A 199 1.43 6.25 -15.03
N SER A 200 2.19 7.20 -14.51
CA SER A 200 3.56 7.48 -14.94
C SER A 200 4.39 7.99 -13.75
N GLY A 201 5.71 7.91 -13.83
CA GLY A 201 6.59 8.39 -12.78
C GLY A 201 7.79 7.48 -12.57
N GLU A 202 8.55 7.73 -11.51
CA GLU A 202 9.74 6.94 -11.17
C GLU A 202 9.43 5.56 -10.59
N SER A 203 8.19 5.33 -10.15
CA SER A 203 7.75 4.04 -9.59
C SER A 203 7.35 3.01 -10.65
N ILE A 204 7.30 3.40 -11.93
CA ILE A 204 6.92 2.50 -13.03
C ILE A 204 7.97 1.41 -13.23
N ALA A 205 7.51 0.15 -13.22
CA ALA A 205 8.31 -1.04 -13.45
C ALA A 205 9.09 -0.98 -14.77
N GLN A 206 10.23 -1.66 -14.81
CA GLN A 206 11.02 -1.80 -16.04
C GLN A 206 10.27 -2.59 -17.13
N GLY A 207 9.29 -3.40 -16.73
CA GLY A 207 8.42 -4.17 -17.61
C GLY A 207 8.17 -5.58 -17.07
N TYR A 208 7.75 -6.47 -17.96
CA TYR A 208 7.49 -7.87 -17.63
C TYR A 208 8.62 -8.78 -18.10
N LEU A 209 9.02 -9.71 -17.24
CA LEU A 209 9.71 -10.94 -17.62
C LEU A 209 8.65 -12.00 -17.97
N VAL A 210 8.71 -12.50 -19.20
CA VAL A 210 7.75 -13.46 -19.80
C VAL A 210 8.40 -14.79 -20.14
#